data_AF-A0A7Y6YGC2-F1
#
_entry.id   AF-A0A7Y6YGC2-F1
#
_cell.length_a   1.000
_cell.length_b   1.000
_cell.length_c   1.000
_cell.angle_alpha   90.00
_cell.angle_beta   90.00
_cell.angle_gamma   90.00
#
_symmetry.space_group_name_H-M   'P 1'
#
loop_
_entity.id
_entity.type
_entity.pdbx_description
1 polymer ?
#
loop_
_entity_poly.entity_id
_entity_poly.type
_entity_poly.pdbx_seq_one_letter_code
_entity_poly.pdbx_strand_id
1 'polypeptide(L)'
;MTLQVILTVVTVAMLGLTIKKRDKEATLLTSSFSLSILVLWLGISWASTLGFFLHGLTSLLVVFLATRNNALSKMEKVTIITAGAVSSYWFFAMFIHLPHAIEPALFTASLGLYLVSLFKGIHTKSAFGYLTILNVEHLFALIKDFS
;
A
#
# COMPACT_ATOMS: atom_id res chain seq x y z
N MET A 1 7.79 17.65 -3.52
CA MET A 1 8.43 17.40 -2.21
C MET A 1 7.42 17.14 -1.10
N THR A 2 6.38 17.96 -0.92
CA THR A 2 5.43 17.84 0.22
C THR A 2 4.76 16.47 0.35
N LEU A 3 4.26 15.90 -0.75
CA LEU A 3 3.60 14.57 -0.74
C LEU A 3 4.53 13.44 -0.28
N GLN A 4 5.79 13.47 -0.73
CA GLN A 4 6.79 12.45 -0.36
C GLN A 4 7.11 12.51 1.14
N VAL A 5 7.27 13.71 1.70
CA VAL A 5 7.53 13.88 3.14
C VAL A 5 6.37 13.33 3.96
N ILE A 6 5.12 13.61 3.57
CA ILE A 6 3.95 13.08 4.27
C ILE A 6 3.93 11.54 4.18
N LEU A 7 4.20 10.97 3.00
CA LEU A 7 4.23 9.52 2.83
C LEU A 7 5.30 8.86 3.70
N THR A 8 6.49 9.45 3.82
CA THR A 8 7.56 8.99 4.71
C THR A 8 7.15 9.06 6.18
N VAL A 9 6.50 10.14 6.62
CA VAL A 9 6.01 10.25 8.00
C VAL A 9 4.96 9.19 8.31
N VAL A 10 4.00 8.99 7.40
CA VAL A 10 2.94 7.98 7.54
C VAL A 10 3.53 6.57 7.60
N THR A 11 4.45 6.23 6.70
CA THR A 11 5.10 4.90 6.67
C THR A 11 5.86 4.61 7.95
N VAL A 12 6.67 5.55 8.45
CA VAL A 12 7.41 5.38 9.70
C VAL A 12 6.46 5.22 10.89
N ALA A 13 5.40 6.04 10.96
CA ALA A 13 4.39 5.93 12.02
C ALA A 13 3.67 4.57 11.98
N MET A 14 3.24 4.13 10.80
CA MET A 14 2.56 2.85 10.62
C MET A 14 3.48 1.66 10.94
N LEU A 15 4.76 1.74 10.56
CA LEU A 15 5.75 0.72 10.93
C LEU A 15 5.89 0.61 12.46
N GLY A 16 6.03 1.72 13.16
CA GLY A 16 6.10 1.73 14.63
C GLY A 16 4.85 1.14 15.28
N LEU A 17 3.66 1.48 14.78
CA LEU A 17 2.39 0.93 15.25
C LEU A 17 2.28 -0.58 14.98
N THR A 18 2.72 -1.06 13.83
CA THR A 18 2.67 -2.49 13.48
C THR A 18 3.64 -3.30 14.33
N ILE A 19 4.88 -2.81 14.55
CA ILE A 19 5.86 -3.46 15.42
C ILE A 19 5.29 -3.64 16.84
N LYS A 20 4.59 -2.62 17.35
CA LYS A 20 3.94 -2.68 18.68
C LYS A 20 2.88 -3.79 18.77
N LYS A 21 2.20 -4.11 17.66
CA LYS A 21 1.20 -5.20 17.61
C LYS A 21 1.79 -6.61 17.57
N ARG A 22 3.13 -6.75 17.42
CA ARG A 22 3.88 -8.02 17.44
C ARG A 22 3.42 -9.07 16.43
N ASP A 23 2.73 -8.66 15.37
CA ASP A 23 2.38 -9.54 14.25
C ASP A 23 3.54 -9.57 13.25
N LYS A 24 4.17 -10.73 13.09
CA LYS A 24 5.36 -10.90 12.26
C LYS A 24 5.05 -10.68 10.78
N GLU A 25 3.92 -11.18 10.29
CA GLU A 25 3.54 -11.06 8.88
C GLU A 25 3.23 -9.59 8.55
N ALA A 26 2.41 -8.94 9.38
CA ALA A 26 2.10 -7.54 9.19
C ALA A 26 3.34 -6.65 9.31
N THR A 27 4.25 -6.96 10.24
CA THR A 27 5.51 -6.21 10.40
C THR A 27 6.38 -6.37 9.16
N LEU A 28 6.53 -7.58 8.64
CA LEU A 28 7.26 -7.84 7.40
C LEU A 28 6.68 -7.01 6.24
N LEU A 29 5.37 -7.11 5.99
CA LEU A 29 4.70 -6.36 4.92
C LEU A 29 4.87 -4.84 5.09
N THR A 30 4.62 -4.32 6.28
CA THR A 30 4.73 -2.87 6.57
C THR A 30 6.18 -2.38 6.40
N SER A 31 7.16 -3.19 6.81
CA SER A 31 8.59 -2.88 6.64
C SER A 31 9.01 -2.90 5.18
N SER A 32 8.53 -3.87 4.38
CA SER A 32 8.80 -3.95 2.95
C SER A 32 8.24 -2.73 2.21
N PHE A 33 7.02 -2.29 2.54
CA PHE A 33 6.46 -1.06 1.98
C PHE A 33 7.24 0.18 2.39
N SER A 34 7.65 0.27 3.66
CA SER A 34 8.45 1.40 4.14
C SER A 34 9.79 1.47 3.42
N LEU A 35 10.45 0.32 3.23
CA LEU A 35 11.72 0.22 2.52
C LEU A 35 11.57 0.61 1.04
N SER A 36 10.55 0.09 0.34
CA SER A 36 10.36 0.41 -1.07
C SER A 36 10.09 1.90 -1.29
N ILE A 37 9.30 2.54 -0.41
CA ILE A 37 9.04 3.99 -0.46
C ILE A 37 10.32 4.79 -0.23
N LEU A 38 11.17 4.40 0.72
CA LEU A 38 12.46 5.04 0.95
C LEU A 38 13.40 4.89 -0.25
N VAL A 39 13.43 3.72 -0.87
CA VAL A 39 14.23 3.45 -2.08
C VAL A 39 13.75 4.31 -3.25
N LEU A 40 12.43 4.41 -3.46
CA LEU A 40 11.84 5.28 -4.48
C LEU A 40 12.16 6.76 -4.26
N TRP A 41 12.30 7.16 -2.99
CA TRP A 41 12.63 8.53 -2.63
C TRP A 41 14.04 8.96 -3.03
N LEU A 42 14.99 8.02 -3.16
CA LEU A 42 16.36 8.31 -3.61
C LEU A 42 16.41 8.92 -5.01
N GLY A 43 15.41 8.64 -5.86
CA GLY A 43 15.31 9.20 -7.21
C GLY A 43 16.39 8.73 -8.18
N ILE A 44 17.20 7.73 -7.81
CA ILE A 44 18.23 7.14 -8.67
C ILE A 44 17.57 6.09 -9.56
N SER A 45 17.77 6.15 -10.88
CA SER A 45 17.00 5.33 -11.85
C SER A 45 16.96 3.83 -11.52
N TRP A 46 18.11 3.20 -11.25
CA TRP A 46 18.16 1.77 -10.93
C TRP A 46 17.48 1.45 -9.59
N ALA A 47 17.61 2.35 -8.61
CA ALA A 47 16.99 2.20 -7.30
C ALA A 47 15.47 2.34 -7.43
N SER A 48 14.99 3.27 -8.24
CA SER A 48 13.57 3.43 -8.53
C SER A 48 12.96 2.19 -9.18
N THR A 49 13.64 1.59 -10.16
CA THR A 49 13.23 0.33 -10.77
C THR A 49 13.10 -0.80 -9.74
N LEU A 50 14.11 -0.94 -8.86
CA LEU A 50 14.08 -1.92 -7.77
C LEU A 50 12.98 -1.62 -6.74
N GLY A 51 12.77 -0.35 -6.41
CA GLY A 51 11.71 0.11 -5.53
C GLY A 51 10.31 -0.23 -6.08
N PHE A 52 10.05 0.04 -7.35
CA PHE A 52 8.78 -0.31 -8.00
C PHE A 52 8.56 -1.82 -8.01
N PHE A 53 9.59 -2.61 -8.34
CA PHE A 53 9.51 -4.07 -8.33
C PHE A 53 9.22 -4.64 -6.95
N LEU A 54 9.96 -4.21 -5.92
CA LEU A 54 9.76 -4.64 -4.53
C LEU A 54 8.38 -4.24 -4.01
N HIS A 55 7.93 -3.04 -4.34
CA HIS A 55 6.61 -2.57 -3.94
C HIS A 55 5.51 -3.42 -4.60
N GLY A 56 5.60 -3.63 -5.91
CA GLY A 56 4.64 -4.46 -6.66
C GLY A 56 4.56 -5.91 -6.14
N LEU A 57 5.70 -6.52 -5.83
CA LEU A 57 5.77 -7.85 -5.19
C LEU A 57 5.16 -7.86 -3.79
N THR A 58 5.45 -6.85 -2.98
CA THR A 58 4.90 -6.75 -1.61
C THR A 58 3.38 -6.61 -1.64
N SER A 59 2.85 -5.78 -2.55
CA SER A 59 1.41 -5.65 -2.77
C SER A 59 0.77 -6.97 -3.21
N LEU A 60 1.44 -7.76 -4.05
CA LEU A 60 0.97 -9.08 -4.45
C LEU A 60 0.98 -10.08 -3.28
N LEU A 61 2.00 -10.03 -2.42
CA LEU A 61 2.05 -10.83 -1.19
C LEU A 61 0.91 -10.48 -0.22
N VAL A 62 0.54 -9.20 -0.11
CA VAL A 62 -0.63 -8.77 0.68
C VAL A 62 -1.90 -9.45 0.19
N VAL A 63 -2.12 -9.49 -1.13
CA VAL A 63 -3.28 -10.16 -1.73
C VAL A 63 -3.29 -11.65 -1.37
N PHE A 64 -2.16 -12.32 -1.56
CA PHE A 64 -2.02 -13.74 -1.25
C PHE A 64 -2.30 -14.04 0.23
N LEU A 65 -1.71 -13.27 1.15
CA LEU A 65 -1.92 -13.46 2.59
C LEU A 65 -3.36 -13.17 3.00
N ALA A 66 -4.00 -12.15 2.44
CA ALA A 66 -5.39 -11.82 2.72
C ALA A 66 -6.36 -12.93 2.31
N THR A 67 -6.11 -13.60 1.18
CA THR A 67 -6.94 -14.75 0.76
C THR A 67 -6.86 -15.92 1.73
N ARG A 68 -5.67 -16.16 2.30
CA ARG A 68 -5.42 -17.28 3.24
C ARG A 68 -5.79 -16.98 4.69
N ASN A 69 -5.87 -15.70 5.07
CA ASN A 69 -6.10 -15.32 6.45
C ASN A 69 -7.59 -15.45 6.84
N ASN A 70 -7.92 -16.45 7.67
CA ASN A 70 -9.29 -16.71 8.11
C ASN A 70 -9.79 -15.78 9.23
N ALA A 71 -8.91 -15.01 9.86
CA ALA A 71 -9.28 -14.07 10.92
C ALA A 71 -9.90 -12.77 10.38
N LEU A 72 -9.77 -12.51 9.07
CA LEU A 72 -10.35 -11.36 8.39
C LEU A 72 -11.80 -11.62 8.00
N SER A 73 -12.68 -10.66 8.28
CA SER A 73 -14.04 -10.64 7.75
C SER A 73 -14.03 -10.53 6.23
N LYS A 74 -15.15 -10.90 5.59
CA LYS A 74 -15.30 -10.82 4.13
C LYS A 74 -15.02 -9.40 3.60
N MET A 75 -15.47 -8.36 4.29
CA MET A 75 -15.24 -6.97 3.89
C MET A 75 -13.78 -6.55 4.02
N GLU A 76 -13.10 -6.95 5.10
CA GLU A 76 -11.67 -6.66 5.28
C GLU A 76 -10.83 -7.37 4.21
N LYS A 77 -11.16 -8.63 3.89
CA LYS A 77 -10.52 -9.37 2.80
C LYS A 77 -10.67 -8.64 1.47
N VAL A 78 -11.89 -8.26 1.12
CA VAL A 78 -12.15 -7.51 -0.14
C VAL A 78 -11.33 -6.23 -0.17
N THR A 79 -11.33 -5.45 0.93
CA THR A 79 -10.58 -4.20 1.02
C THR A 79 -9.07 -4.41 0.83
N ILE A 80 -8.50 -5.38 1.52
CA ILE A 80 -7.06 -5.68 1.45
C ILE A 80 -6.68 -6.22 0.07
N ILE A 81 -7.49 -7.11 -0.50
CA ILE A 81 -7.27 -7.69 -1.83
C ILE A 81 -7.36 -6.61 -2.89
N THR A 82 -8.39 -5.75 -2.86
CA THR A 82 -8.53 -4.66 -3.82
C THR A 82 -7.37 -3.67 -3.70
N ALA A 83 -7.01 -3.25 -2.49
CA ALA A 83 -5.89 -2.33 -2.30
C ALA A 83 -4.56 -2.92 -2.79
N GLY A 84 -4.28 -4.19 -2.45
CA GLY A 84 -3.08 -4.89 -2.89
C GLY A 84 -3.04 -5.13 -4.39
N ALA A 85 -4.16 -5.49 -5.01
CA ALA A 85 -4.23 -5.73 -6.45
C ALA A 85 -4.05 -4.45 -7.27
N VAL A 86 -4.73 -3.36 -6.87
CA VAL A 86 -4.61 -2.05 -7.52
C VAL A 86 -3.19 -1.51 -7.40
N SER A 87 -2.60 -1.57 -6.20
CA SER A 87 -1.20 -1.17 -6.00
C SER A 87 -0.23 -2.05 -6.81
N SER A 88 -0.40 -3.37 -6.79
CA SER A 88 0.46 -4.28 -7.55
C SER A 88 0.41 -3.99 -9.05
N TYR A 89 -0.79 -3.82 -9.61
CA TYR A 89 -0.97 -3.42 -11.01
C TYR A 89 -0.25 -2.11 -11.32
N TRP A 90 -0.48 -1.08 -10.51
CA TRP A 90 0.14 0.23 -10.68
C TRP A 90 1.67 0.18 -10.68
N PHE A 91 2.25 -0.45 -9.66
CA PHE A 91 3.69 -0.51 -9.49
C PHE A 91 4.39 -1.37 -10.54
N PHE A 92 3.78 -2.49 -10.97
CA PHE A 92 4.34 -3.26 -12.07
C PHE A 92 4.24 -2.54 -13.40
N ALA A 93 3.16 -1.81 -13.64
CA ALA A 93 3.02 -1.03 -14.84
C ALA A 93 4.04 0.11 -14.92
N MET A 94 4.36 0.75 -13.78
CA MET A 94 5.47 1.71 -13.68
C MET A 94 6.84 1.04 -13.88
N PHE A 95 7.03 -0.17 -13.37
CA PHE A 95 8.26 -0.96 -13.55
C PHE A 95 8.52 -1.32 -15.03
N ILE A 96 7.47 -1.64 -15.80
CA ILE A 96 7.58 -1.94 -17.25
C ILE A 96 7.36 -0.72 -18.15
N HIS A 97 7.24 0.48 -17.58
CA HIS A 97 7.03 1.75 -18.30
C HIS A 97 5.75 1.78 -19.18
N LEU A 98 4.63 1.25 -18.68
CA LEU A 98 3.36 1.25 -19.40
C LEU A 98 2.71 2.65 -19.36
N PRO A 99 2.39 3.28 -20.52
CA PRO A 99 2.05 4.70 -20.58
C PRO A 99 0.65 5.08 -20.05
N HIS A 100 -0.21 4.13 -19.67
CA HIS A 100 -1.60 4.38 -19.26
C HIS A 100 -2.04 3.57 -18.04
N ALA A 101 -1.12 3.32 -17.11
CA ALA A 101 -1.40 2.48 -15.95
C ALA A 101 -2.34 3.12 -14.89
N ILE A 102 -2.68 4.40 -15.06
CA ILE A 102 -3.48 5.15 -14.11
C ILE A 102 -4.95 4.99 -14.46
N GLU A 103 -5.69 4.24 -13.65
CA GLU A 103 -7.15 4.30 -13.62
C GLU A 103 -7.60 4.94 -12.30
N PRO A 104 -7.97 6.25 -12.29
CA PRO A 104 -8.42 6.95 -11.08
C PRO A 104 -9.62 6.26 -10.40
N ALA A 105 -10.45 5.59 -11.18
CA ALA A 105 -11.58 4.81 -10.68
C ALA A 105 -11.15 3.68 -9.74
N LEU A 106 -10.04 2.99 -10.05
CA LEU A 106 -9.53 1.88 -9.23
C LEU A 106 -9.00 2.38 -7.87
N PHE A 107 -8.25 3.48 -7.87
CA PHE A 107 -7.77 4.09 -6.63
C PHE A 107 -8.93 4.61 -5.76
N THR A 108 -9.94 5.23 -6.39
CA THR A 108 -11.14 5.71 -5.68
C THR A 108 -11.92 4.56 -5.05
N ALA A 109 -12.09 3.45 -5.78
CA ALA A 109 -12.74 2.26 -5.25
C ALA A 109 -11.97 1.65 -4.06
N SER A 110 -10.65 1.53 -4.16
CA SER A 110 -9.80 1.07 -3.05
C SER A 110 -9.95 1.96 -1.81
N LEU A 111 -9.89 3.28 -1.98
CA LEU A 111 -10.03 4.25 -0.90
C LEU A 111 -11.42 4.18 -0.24
N GLY A 112 -12.48 4.08 -1.05
CA GLY A 112 -13.84 3.93 -0.53
C GLY A 112 -13.99 2.68 0.35
N LEU A 113 -13.47 1.54 -0.10
CA LEU A 113 -13.46 0.30 0.68
C LEU A 113 -12.65 0.46 1.97
N TYR A 114 -11.49 1.10 1.91
CA TYR A 114 -10.66 1.37 3.07
C TYR A 114 -11.37 2.23 4.11
N LEU A 115 -12.04 3.31 3.70
CA LEU A 115 -12.84 4.16 4.59
C LEU A 115 -13.96 3.36 5.28
N VAL A 116 -14.69 2.53 4.53
CA VAL A 116 -15.73 1.65 5.09
C VAL A 116 -15.13 0.68 6.12
N SER A 117 -13.97 0.10 5.83
CA SER A 117 -13.25 -0.77 6.76
C SER A 117 -12.74 -0.04 8.01
N LEU A 118 -12.34 1.23 7.89
CA LEU A 118 -11.97 2.07 9.03
C LEU A 118 -13.13 2.26 10.00
N PHE A 119 -14.31 2.61 9.49
CA PHE A 119 -15.53 2.74 10.30
C PHE A 119 -15.92 1.43 10.99
N LYS A 120 -15.57 0.28 10.40
CA LYS A 120 -15.79 -1.05 10.97
C LYS A 120 -14.69 -1.54 11.92
N GLY A 121 -13.68 -0.72 12.22
CA GLY A 121 -12.71 -1.03 13.26
C GLY A 121 -11.43 -1.72 12.78
N ILE A 122 -11.10 -1.69 11.48
CA ILE A 122 -9.86 -2.30 10.94
C ILE A 122 -8.58 -1.73 11.58
N HIS A 123 -8.65 -0.52 12.16
CA HIS A 123 -7.55 0.12 12.89
C HIS A 123 -7.04 -0.71 14.09
N THR A 124 -7.88 -1.59 14.64
CA THR A 124 -7.51 -2.51 15.72
C THR A 124 -6.73 -3.72 15.21
N LYS A 125 -6.83 -4.05 13.92
CA LYS A 125 -6.25 -5.27 13.31
C LYS A 125 -4.77 -5.09 12.98
N SER A 126 -4.04 -6.19 12.86
CA SER A 126 -2.63 -6.16 12.44
C SER A 126 -2.47 -5.65 11.00
N ALA A 127 -3.49 -5.86 10.16
CA ALA A 127 -3.52 -5.39 8.78
C ALA A 127 -3.46 -3.86 8.60
N PHE A 128 -3.76 -3.10 9.65
CA PHE A 128 -3.93 -1.65 9.56
C PHE A 128 -2.69 -0.93 9.01
N GLY A 129 -1.48 -1.31 9.41
CA GLY A 129 -0.27 -0.58 9.05
C GLY A 129 -0.01 -0.57 7.55
N TYR A 130 0.19 -1.74 6.95
CA TYR A 130 0.42 -1.85 5.50
C TYR A 130 -0.77 -1.34 4.68
N LEU A 131 -2.00 -1.56 5.15
CA LEU A 131 -3.19 -1.13 4.43
C LEU A 131 -3.33 0.40 4.39
N THR A 132 -2.92 1.07 5.47
CA THR A 132 -2.91 2.53 5.53
C THR A 132 -1.87 3.11 4.59
N ILE A 133 -0.68 2.50 4.52
CA ILE A 133 0.37 2.92 3.58
C ILE A 133 -0.17 2.86 2.14
N LEU A 134 -0.70 1.70 1.73
CA LEU A 134 -1.26 1.50 0.39
C LEU A 134 -2.33 2.53 0.01
N ASN A 135 -3.27 2.80 0.92
CA ASN A 135 -4.37 3.72 0.60
C ASN A 135 -3.95 5.20 0.63
N VAL A 136 -2.95 5.58 1.45
CA VAL A 136 -2.36 6.93 1.38
C VAL A 136 -1.61 7.12 0.07
N GLU A 137 -0.93 6.09 -0.44
CA GLU A 137 -0.32 6.14 -1.77
C GLU A 137 -1.36 6.31 -2.88
N HIS A 138 -2.48 5.56 -2.82
CA HIS A 138 -3.58 5.73 -3.77
C HIS A 138 -4.16 7.15 -3.74
N LEU A 139 -4.28 7.74 -2.55
CA LEU A 139 -4.74 9.13 -2.40
C LEU A 139 -3.76 10.10 -3.06
N PHE A 140 -2.45 9.89 -2.90
CA PHE A 140 -1.44 10.75 -3.50
C PHE A 140 -1.32 10.57 -5.01
N ALA A 141 -1.50 9.35 -5.52
CA ALA A 141 -1.60 9.10 -6.95
C ALA A 141 -2.77 9.90 -7.55
N LEU A 142 -3.96 9.81 -6.94
CA LEU A 142 -5.12 10.59 -7.36
C LEU A 142 -4.87 12.10 -7.34
N ILE A 143 -4.33 12.65 -6.24
CA ILE A 143 -4.06 14.09 -6.14
C ILE A 143 -3.12 14.56 -7.24
N LYS A 144 -2.09 13.76 -7.57
CA LYS A 144 -1.11 14.10 -8.60
C LYS A 144 -1.71 14.12 -10.00
N ASP A 145 -2.70 13.27 -10.28
CA ASP A 145 -3.34 13.23 -11.60
C ASP A 145 -4.36 14.36 -11.82
N PHE A 146 -4.88 14.94 -10.73
CA PHE A 146 -5.81 16.07 -10.77
C PHE A 146 -5.13 17.44 -10.62
N SER A 147 -3.79 17.50 -10.44
CA SER A 147 -3.00 18.73 -10.26
C SER A 147 -2.15 19.07 -11.48
#